data_AF-A0AAW6UIH6-F1
#
_entry.id   AF-A0AAW6UIH6-F1
#
_cell.length_a   1.000
_cell.length_b   1.000
_cell.length_c   1.000
_cell.angle_alpha   90.00
_cell.angle_beta   90.00
_cell.angle_gamma   90.00
#
_symmetry.space_group_name_H-M   'P 1'
#
loop_
_entity.id
_entity.type
_entity.pdbx_description
1 polymer ?
#
loop_
_entity_poly.entity_id
_entity_poly.type
_entity_poly.pdbx_seq_one_letter_code
_entity_poly.pdbx_strand_id
1 'polypeptide(L)'
;MNITVGYLQTNRKTDIGKTLKWWPVLVDHYTSPTKGRWQGLGIEHCGYCLPCIIRRASLETAFGSDTTHYTVFDLHSQELNTLKAESIQIRSFQYAIERVKKQPELANFLIHKLDSLADEITNLDRLADVYYHGLMEVNQLISGVQTRQK
;
A
#
# COMPACT_ATOMS: atom_id res chain seq x y z
N MET A 1 -3.00 -44.18 -0.42
CA MET A 1 -2.15 -43.58 0.62
C MET A 1 -2.44 -42.09 0.63
N ASN A 2 -3.29 -41.64 1.55
CA ASN A 2 -3.69 -40.23 1.65
C ASN A 2 -2.93 -39.62 2.82
N ILE A 3 -2.12 -38.60 2.55
CA ILE A 3 -1.44 -37.82 3.57
C ILE A 3 -2.29 -36.57 3.83
N THR A 4 -3.08 -36.60 4.90
CA THR A 4 -3.75 -35.44 5.47
C THR A 4 -2.73 -34.61 6.25
N VAL A 5 -2.37 -33.44 5.73
CA VAL A 5 -1.60 -32.44 6.48
C VAL A 5 -2.62 -31.49 7.12
N GLY A 6 -2.93 -31.73 8.39
CA GLY A 6 -3.73 -30.81 9.19
C GLY A 6 -2.91 -29.56 9.54
N TYR A 7 -3.32 -28.40 9.03
CA TYR A 7 -2.80 -27.11 9.50
C TYR A 7 -3.64 -26.66 10.70
N LEU A 8 -3.04 -26.62 11.88
CA LEU A 8 -3.69 -26.12 13.09
C LEU A 8 -3.81 -24.58 12.99
N GLN A 9 -5.00 -24.07 12.70
CA GLN A 9 -5.28 -22.63 12.83
C GLN A 9 -5.29 -22.25 14.31
N THR A 10 -4.23 -21.59 14.77
CA THR A 10 -4.22 -20.94 16.10
C THR A 10 -4.36 -19.44 15.91
N ASN A 11 -5.61 -18.98 15.69
CA ASN A 11 -5.97 -17.57 15.79
C ASN A 11 -6.00 -17.14 17.26
N ARG A 12 -4.82 -17.02 17.89
CA ARG A 12 -4.68 -16.40 19.21
C ARG A 12 -3.65 -15.29 19.09
N LYS A 13 -4.11 -14.03 19.04
CA LYS A 13 -3.26 -12.85 19.20
C LYS A 13 -2.67 -12.88 20.61
N THR A 14 -1.49 -13.46 20.75
CA THR A 14 -0.65 -13.25 21.92
C THR A 14 0.17 -11.99 21.69
N ASP A 15 -0.03 -11.02 22.58
CA ASP A 15 0.89 -9.91 22.83
C ASP A 15 2.29 -10.47 23.07
N ILE A 16 3.13 -10.48 22.04
CA ILE A 16 4.57 -10.69 22.18
C ILE A 16 5.20 -9.35 21.84
N GLY A 17 5.21 -8.48 22.84
CA GLY A 17 6.06 -7.31 22.82
C GLY A 17 7.51 -7.72 22.59
N LYS A 18 8.18 -6.96 21.72
CA LYS A 18 9.61 -6.68 21.77
C LYS A 18 10.57 -7.87 21.56
N THR A 19 10.47 -8.61 20.45
CA THR A 19 11.64 -9.30 19.85
C THR A 19 11.30 -9.87 18.46
N LEU A 20 10.92 -9.01 17.50
CA LEU A 20 11.16 -9.33 16.10
C LEU A 20 11.86 -8.15 15.44
N LYS A 21 13.02 -8.46 14.86
CA LYS A 21 13.89 -7.55 14.13
C LYS A 21 13.09 -6.78 13.09
N TRP A 22 13.45 -5.50 12.95
CA TRP A 22 12.91 -4.53 12.02
C TRP A 22 12.63 -5.12 10.64
N TRP A 23 11.35 -5.35 10.33
CA TRP A 23 10.88 -5.12 8.97
C TRP A 23 10.55 -3.63 8.88
N PRO A 24 11.38 -2.80 8.24
CA PRO A 24 10.95 -1.46 7.95
C PRO A 24 9.87 -1.56 6.85
N VAL A 25 8.95 -0.60 6.85
CA VAL A 25 8.11 -0.17 5.73
C VAL A 25 6.74 -0.84 5.43
N LEU A 26 6.10 -1.63 6.29
CA LEU A 26 4.70 -2.05 5.97
C LEU A 26 3.74 -2.28 7.14
N VAL A 27 4.00 -1.71 8.32
CA VAL A 27 3.14 -1.90 9.49
C VAL A 27 2.75 -0.51 10.04
N ASP A 28 1.44 -0.25 10.01
CA ASP A 28 0.67 0.67 10.87
C ASP A 28 0.67 2.19 10.63
N HIS A 29 0.46 2.66 9.40
CA HIS A 29 0.00 4.04 9.19
C HIS A 29 -1.21 4.16 8.26
N TYR A 30 -2.25 3.34 8.45
CA TYR A 30 -3.52 3.58 7.76
C TYR A 30 -4.11 4.92 8.23
N THR A 31 -4.17 5.88 7.31
CA THR A 31 -4.76 7.19 7.59
C THR A 31 -6.21 7.18 7.17
N SER A 32 -7.10 7.10 8.18
CA SER A 32 -8.55 7.14 7.98
C SER A 32 -8.96 8.33 7.10
N PRO A 33 -9.93 8.16 6.18
CA PRO A 33 -10.52 9.25 5.40
C PRO A 33 -11.06 10.39 6.28
N THR A 34 -11.39 10.10 7.54
CA THR A 34 -11.90 11.09 8.49
C THR A 34 -10.83 11.92 9.18
N LYS A 35 -9.52 11.65 9.00
CA LYS A 35 -8.46 12.40 9.70
C LYS A 35 -8.48 13.90 9.38
N GLY A 36 -8.91 14.31 8.18
CA GLY A 36 -9.07 15.72 7.81
C GLY A 36 -10.11 16.47 8.64
N ARG A 37 -11.14 15.77 9.16
CA ARG A 37 -12.19 16.41 9.97
C ARG A 37 -11.64 17.05 11.24
N TRP A 38 -10.65 16.43 11.88
CA TRP A 38 -10.00 16.98 13.08
C TRP A 38 -9.14 18.21 12.79
N GLN A 39 -8.80 18.46 11.53
CA GLN A 39 -8.05 19.62 11.06
C GLN A 39 -8.98 20.72 10.51
N GLY A 40 -10.30 20.57 10.64
CA GLY A 40 -11.29 21.50 10.09
C GLY A 40 -11.48 21.38 8.58
N LEU A 41 -10.88 20.37 7.93
CA LEU A 41 -11.10 20.06 6.53
C LEU A 41 -12.47 19.37 6.36
N GLY A 42 -13.10 19.59 5.20
CA GLY A 42 -14.42 19.06 4.88
C GLY A 42 -14.47 17.53 4.77
N ILE A 43 -15.59 17.01 4.27
CA ILE A 43 -15.75 15.59 3.95
C ILE A 43 -15.11 15.31 2.59
N GLU A 44 -13.80 15.51 2.49
CA GLU A 44 -13.05 15.41 1.23
C GLU A 44 -11.91 14.40 1.33
N HIS A 45 -11.42 13.96 0.18
CA HIS A 45 -10.29 13.03 0.10
C HIS A 45 -8.99 13.78 0.37
N CYS A 46 -8.17 13.31 1.31
CA CYS A 46 -6.93 14.03 1.65
C CYS A 46 -5.88 14.01 0.53
N GLY A 47 -5.93 13.02 -0.37
CA GLY A 47 -5.05 12.95 -1.55
C GLY A 47 -3.74 12.21 -1.35
N TYR A 48 -3.37 11.88 -0.10
CA TYR A 48 -2.07 11.28 0.25
C TYR A 48 -2.15 10.02 1.13
N CYS A 49 -3.32 9.70 1.69
CA CYS A 49 -3.45 8.46 2.46
C CYS A 49 -3.42 7.25 1.53
N LEU A 50 -3.11 6.08 2.10
CA LEU A 50 -3.03 4.81 1.36
C LEU A 50 -4.20 4.60 0.36
N PRO A 51 -5.48 4.69 0.78
CA PRO A 51 -6.59 4.50 -0.16
C PRO A 51 -6.72 5.63 -1.19
N CYS A 52 -6.31 6.87 -0.89
CA CYS A 52 -6.32 7.96 -1.86
C CYS A 52 -5.25 7.75 -2.94
N ILE A 53 -4.04 7.32 -2.57
CA ILE A 53 -2.96 7.04 -3.53
C ILE A 53 -3.37 5.93 -4.49
N ILE A 54 -3.88 4.81 -3.96
CA ILE A 54 -4.36 3.69 -4.78
C ILE A 54 -5.48 4.14 -5.70
N ARG A 55 -6.50 4.84 -5.17
CA ARG A 55 -7.61 5.36 -5.97
C ARG A 55 -7.13 6.27 -7.11
N ARG A 56 -6.27 7.25 -6.82
CA ARG A 56 -5.76 8.19 -7.83
C ARG A 56 -5.04 7.46 -8.95
N ALA A 57 -4.12 6.56 -8.57
CA ALA A 57 -3.33 5.79 -9.51
C ALA A 57 -4.22 4.94 -10.45
N SER A 58 -5.21 4.24 -9.90
CA SER A 58 -6.11 3.41 -10.68
C SER A 58 -7.04 4.25 -11.57
N LEU A 59 -7.54 5.40 -11.11
CA LEU A 59 -8.39 6.29 -11.91
C LEU A 59 -7.60 6.96 -13.04
N GLU A 60 -6.41 7.47 -12.76
CA GLU A 60 -5.53 8.05 -13.78
C GLU A 60 -5.15 7.01 -14.85
N THR A 61 -4.88 5.76 -14.44
CA THR A 61 -4.55 4.69 -15.39
C THR A 61 -5.75 4.27 -16.24
N ALA A 62 -6.93 4.12 -15.63
CA ALA A 62 -8.13 3.65 -16.31
C ALA A 62 -8.78 4.72 -17.23
N PHE A 63 -8.75 5.99 -16.82
CA PHE A 63 -9.48 7.07 -17.48
C PHE A 63 -8.58 8.18 -18.04
N GLY A 64 -7.26 8.10 -17.84
CA GLY A 64 -6.29 9.13 -18.26
C GLY A 64 -6.26 10.36 -17.36
N SER A 65 -7.25 10.54 -16.47
CA SER A 65 -7.29 11.63 -15.50
C SER A 65 -8.20 11.30 -14.31
N ASP A 66 -7.87 11.84 -13.14
CA ASP A 66 -8.73 11.82 -11.96
C ASP A 66 -9.27 13.22 -11.67
N THR A 67 -10.59 13.41 -11.80
CA THR A 67 -11.27 14.69 -11.55
C THR A 67 -11.71 14.86 -10.09
N THR A 68 -11.35 13.93 -9.20
CA THR A 68 -11.70 14.00 -7.78
C THR A 68 -11.00 15.20 -7.13
N HIS A 69 -11.74 15.98 -6.33
CA HIS A 69 -11.13 17.04 -5.53
C HIS A 69 -10.40 16.44 -4.33
N TYR A 70 -9.11 16.74 -4.22
CA TYR A 70 -8.26 16.33 -3.11
C TYR A 70 -7.74 17.54 -2.35
N THR A 71 -7.68 17.47 -1.02
CA THR A 71 -7.04 18.51 -0.20
C THR A 71 -5.58 18.74 -0.63
N VAL A 72 -4.84 17.65 -0.86
CA VAL A 72 -3.51 17.69 -1.51
C VAL A 72 -3.67 17.32 -2.97
N PHE A 73 -3.82 18.35 -3.80
CA PHE A 73 -4.03 18.20 -5.24
C PHE A 73 -2.79 17.65 -5.95
N ASP A 74 -1.63 18.28 -5.77
CA ASP A 74 -0.40 17.90 -6.45
C ASP A 74 0.62 17.29 -5.48
N LEU A 75 0.88 15.98 -5.64
CA LEU A 75 1.87 15.22 -4.87
C LEU A 75 3.32 15.62 -5.18
N HIS A 76 3.55 16.29 -6.31
CA HIS A 76 4.86 16.77 -6.77
C HIS A 76 5.15 18.21 -6.33
N SER A 77 4.10 18.99 -6.00
CA SER A 77 4.22 20.43 -5.69
C SER A 77 4.91 20.78 -4.37
N GLN A 78 4.99 19.84 -3.42
CA GLN A 78 5.57 20.09 -2.10
C GLN A 78 6.70 19.09 -1.85
N GLU A 79 7.83 19.57 -1.33
CA GLU A 79 8.74 18.67 -0.60
C GLU A 79 7.95 18.10 0.57
N LEU A 80 7.42 16.89 0.40
CA LEU A 80 6.61 16.24 1.40
C LEU A 80 7.49 16.03 2.63
N ASN A 81 7.09 16.68 3.73
CA ASN A 81 7.84 16.64 4.98
C ASN A 81 7.77 15.22 5.54
N THR A 82 8.93 14.59 5.79
CA THR A 82 9.00 13.19 6.20
C THR A 82 8.45 12.88 7.58
N LEU A 83 8.18 13.90 8.38
CA LEU A 83 7.52 13.77 9.67
C LEU A 83 5.98 13.75 9.54
N LYS A 84 5.44 14.02 8.35
CA LYS A 84 4.02 13.98 8.08
C LYS A 84 3.62 12.66 7.41
N ALA A 85 2.37 12.27 7.66
CA ALA A 85 1.81 11.01 7.19
C ALA A 85 1.88 10.82 5.66
N GLU A 86 1.91 11.92 4.90
CA GLU A 86 2.04 11.93 3.43
C GLU A 86 3.31 11.18 2.96
N SER A 87 4.45 11.56 3.53
CA SER A 87 5.76 11.03 3.12
C SER A 87 5.98 9.58 3.53
N ILE A 88 5.33 9.13 4.61
CA ILE A 88 5.44 7.75 5.08
C ILE A 88 4.82 6.80 4.05
N GLN A 89 3.64 7.14 3.53
CA GLN A 89 2.95 6.30 2.54
C GLN A 89 3.73 6.23 1.23
N ILE A 90 4.15 7.38 0.70
CA ILE A 90 4.89 7.45 -0.56
C ILE A 90 6.20 6.68 -0.48
N ARG A 91 6.94 6.79 0.63
CA ARG A 91 8.16 5.98 0.83
C ARG A 91 7.91 4.50 0.92
N SER A 92 6.82 4.11 1.58
CA SER A 92 6.43 2.71 1.69
C SER A 92 6.15 2.12 0.31
N PHE A 93 5.45 2.88 -0.55
CA PHE A 93 5.27 2.52 -1.94
C PHE A 93 6.57 2.50 -2.72
N GLN A 94 7.40 3.55 -2.67
CA GLN A 94 8.69 3.60 -3.34
C GLN A 94 9.55 2.36 -3.01
N TYR A 95 9.62 1.98 -1.74
CA TYR A 95 10.35 0.78 -1.32
C TYR A 95 9.72 -0.52 -1.85
N ALA A 96 8.40 -0.68 -1.73
CA ALA A 96 7.71 -1.88 -2.20
C ALA A 96 7.82 -2.04 -3.72
N ILE A 97 7.66 -0.95 -4.47
CA ILE A 97 7.77 -0.89 -5.92
C ILE A 97 9.18 -1.24 -6.36
N GLU A 98 10.22 -0.64 -5.78
CA GLU A 98 11.61 -0.94 -6.13
C GLU A 98 11.95 -2.43 -5.88
N ARG A 99 11.41 -3.01 -4.81
CA ARG A 99 11.60 -4.42 -4.49
C ARG A 99 10.94 -5.32 -5.53
N VAL A 100 9.70 -5.03 -5.92
CA VAL A 100 8.94 -5.83 -6.89
C VAL A 100 9.45 -5.63 -8.33
N LYS A 101 9.93 -4.44 -8.70
CA LYS A 101 10.55 -4.20 -10.02
C LYS A 101 11.83 -5.01 -10.21
N LYS A 102 12.64 -5.17 -9.15
CA LYS A 102 13.86 -5.99 -9.19
C LYS A 102 13.56 -7.48 -9.28
N GLN A 103 12.44 -7.91 -8.73
CA GLN A 103 12.09 -9.32 -8.61
C GLN A 103 10.55 -9.48 -8.70
N PRO A 104 9.97 -9.48 -9.92
CA PRO A 104 8.52 -9.50 -10.12
C PRO A 104 7.83 -10.72 -9.50
N GLU A 105 8.50 -11.87 -9.42
CA GLU A 105 7.96 -13.09 -8.81
C GLU A 105 7.70 -12.95 -7.30
N LEU A 106 8.22 -11.90 -6.65
CA LEU A 106 7.86 -11.57 -5.28
C LEU A 106 6.37 -11.29 -5.11
N ALA A 107 5.67 -10.85 -6.17
CA ALA A 107 4.22 -10.65 -6.13
C ALA A 107 3.49 -11.92 -5.67
N ASN A 108 3.87 -13.09 -6.19
CA ASN A 108 3.28 -14.38 -5.84
C ASN A 108 3.37 -14.71 -4.35
N PHE A 109 4.40 -14.22 -3.66
CA PHE A 109 4.54 -14.41 -2.22
C PHE A 109 3.88 -13.30 -1.41
N LEU A 110 3.93 -12.06 -1.91
CA LEU A 110 3.43 -10.88 -1.20
C LEU A 110 1.90 -10.85 -1.10
N ILE A 111 1.17 -11.45 -2.04
CA ILE A 111 -0.31 -11.55 -1.98
C ILE A 111 -0.80 -12.30 -0.74
N HIS A 112 -0.02 -13.24 -0.20
CA HIS A 112 -0.36 -14.02 1.00
C HIS A 112 -0.07 -13.28 2.31
N LYS A 113 0.51 -12.07 2.27
CA LYS A 113 0.89 -11.33 3.47
C LYS A 113 -0.32 -10.76 4.23
N LEU A 114 -1.41 -10.46 3.51
CA LEU A 114 -2.60 -9.84 4.10
C LEU A 114 -3.51 -10.87 4.76
N ASP A 115 -3.73 -12.01 4.10
CA ASP A 115 -4.45 -13.16 4.64
C ASP A 115 -4.16 -14.43 3.81
N SER A 116 -4.64 -15.57 4.29
CA SER A 116 -4.65 -16.82 3.54
C SER A 116 -5.50 -16.70 2.27
N LEU A 117 -4.98 -17.22 1.16
CA LEU A 117 -5.69 -17.32 -0.13
C LEU A 117 -6.02 -18.78 -0.48
N ALA A 118 -6.24 -19.62 0.53
CA ALA A 118 -6.48 -21.06 0.35
C ALA A 118 -7.73 -21.36 -0.50
N ASP A 119 -8.70 -20.46 -0.55
CA ASP A 119 -9.92 -20.63 -1.36
C ASP A 119 -9.76 -20.16 -2.82
N GLU A 120 -8.66 -19.46 -3.14
CA GLU A 120 -8.41 -18.82 -4.45
C GLU A 120 -7.21 -19.44 -5.18
N ILE A 121 -6.87 -20.70 -4.88
CA ILE A 121 -5.67 -21.39 -5.41
C ILE A 121 -5.62 -21.36 -6.94
N THR A 122 -6.76 -21.41 -7.62
CA THR A 122 -6.84 -21.40 -9.09
C THR A 122 -6.61 -20.02 -9.71
N ASN A 123 -6.62 -18.95 -8.91
CA ASN A 123 -6.52 -17.57 -9.37
C ASN A 123 -5.26 -16.85 -8.84
N LEU A 124 -4.34 -17.55 -8.15
CA LEU A 124 -3.18 -16.93 -7.51
C LEU A 124 -2.34 -16.09 -8.47
N ASP A 125 -2.08 -16.59 -9.68
CA ASP A 125 -1.33 -15.84 -10.69
C ASP A 125 -2.03 -14.54 -11.09
N ARG A 126 -3.35 -14.59 -11.29
CA ARG A 126 -4.16 -13.39 -11.61
C ARG A 126 -4.17 -12.39 -10.45
N LEU A 127 -4.23 -12.87 -9.21
CA LEU A 127 -4.16 -12.01 -8.03
C LEU A 127 -2.77 -11.37 -7.87
N ALA A 128 -1.71 -12.12 -8.17
CA ALA A 128 -0.35 -11.61 -8.21
C ALA A 128 -0.18 -10.55 -9.30
N ASP A 129 -0.78 -10.76 -10.47
CA ASP A 129 -0.81 -9.78 -11.55
C ASP A 129 -1.53 -8.49 -11.11
N VAL A 130 -2.72 -8.59 -10.49
CA VAL A 130 -3.43 -7.42 -9.96
C VAL A 130 -2.58 -6.67 -8.94
N TYR A 131 -1.90 -7.39 -8.05
CA TYR A 131 -0.98 -6.80 -7.07
C TYR A 131 0.18 -6.07 -7.75
N TYR A 132 0.82 -6.71 -8.73
CA TYR A 132 1.93 -6.13 -9.49
C TYR A 132 1.50 -4.89 -10.27
N HIS A 133 0.41 -4.99 -11.03
CA HIS A 133 -0.13 -3.89 -11.83
C HIS A 133 -0.53 -2.71 -10.93
N GLY A 134 -1.22 -2.96 -9.82
CA GLY A 134 -1.58 -1.90 -8.88
C GLY A 134 -0.36 -1.15 -8.32
N LEU A 135 0.77 -1.84 -8.07
CA LEU A 135 2.02 -1.17 -7.70
C LEU A 135 2.61 -0.35 -8.85
N MET A 136 2.46 -0.80 -10.10
CA MET A 136 2.96 -0.06 -11.27
C MET A 136 2.12 1.18 -11.58
N GLU A 137 0.80 1.13 -11.39
CA GLU A 137 -0.08 2.29 -11.44
C GLU A 137 0.37 3.33 -10.41
N VAL A 138 0.59 2.90 -9.17
CA VAL A 138 1.08 3.79 -8.11
C VAL A 138 2.47 4.34 -8.45
N ASN A 139 3.36 3.51 -9.01
CA ASN A 139 4.68 3.95 -9.47
C ASN A 139 4.60 5.08 -10.49
N GLN A 140 3.63 5.02 -11.42
CA GLN A 140 3.41 6.09 -12.39
C GLN A 140 2.97 7.38 -11.70
N LEU A 141 1.98 7.30 -10.79
CA LEU A 141 1.47 8.46 -10.04
C LEU A 141 2.57 9.18 -9.22
N ILE A 142 3.43 8.42 -8.54
CA ILE A 142 4.43 8.97 -7.60
C ILE A 142 5.83 9.12 -8.22
N SER A 143 5.97 8.91 -9.54
CA SER A 143 7.26 8.97 -10.22
C SER A 143 7.86 10.38 -10.13
N GLY A 144 9.07 10.50 -9.58
CA GLY A 144 9.73 11.80 -9.41
C GLY A 144 9.40 12.53 -8.10
N VAL A 145 8.46 12.02 -7.30
CA VAL A 145 8.19 12.58 -5.96
C VAL A 145 9.40 12.39 -5.06
N GLN A 146 10.00 13.50 -4.62
CA GLN A 146 11.16 13.49 -3.74
C GLN A 146 10.73 13.40 -2.27
N THR A 147 11.35 12.50 -1.51
CA THR A 147 11.15 12.40 -0.07
C THR A 147 12.51 12.50 0.64
N ARG A 148 12.80 13.60 1.35
CA ARG A 148 14.12 13.81 2.01
C ARG A 148 14.12 13.40 3.48
N GLN A 149 14.99 12.48 3.89
CA GLN A 149 15.25 12.28 5.33
C GLN A 149 16.02 13.50 5.82
N LYS A 150 15.50 14.22 6.80
CA LYS A 150 16.33 15.12 7.62
C LYS A 150 17.07 14.30 8.66
#